data_AF-X0X9X6-F1
#
_entry.id   AF-X0X9X6-F1
#
_cell.length_a   1.000
_cell.length_b   1.000
_cell.length_c   1.000
_cell.angle_alpha   90.00
_cell.angle_beta   90.00
_cell.angle_gamma   90.00
#
_symmetry.space_group_name_H-M   'P 1'
#
loop_
_entity.id
_entity.type
_entity.pdbx_description
1 polymer ?
#
loop_
_entity_poly.entity_id
_entity_poly.type
_entity_poly.pdbx_seq_one_letter_code
_entity_poly.pdbx_strand_id
1 'polypeptide(L)'
;DVVWHVPGTNPFSGEHRGRDAVFAMFARGAELSGGTERIEAHDILANDEHGVALTRTTASRQGRQLDSLGIDVYHISNGKVTEVWDFIDDQRATDEFWS
;
A
#
# COMPACT_ATOMS: atom_id res chain seq x y z
N ASP A 1 -10.26 -6.66 -13.32
CA ASP A 1 -8.81 -6.46 -13.35
C ASP A 1 -8.51 -5.29 -12.42
N VAL A 2 -7.34 -5.23 -11.80
CA VAL A 2 -6.98 -4.17 -10.85
C VAL A 2 -5.61 -3.60 -11.18
N VAL A 3 -5.42 -2.30 -11.02
CA VAL A 3 -4.11 -1.65 -11.09
C VAL A 3 -3.82 -0.99 -9.76
N TRP A 4 -2.67 -1.29 -9.16
CA TRP A 4 -2.22 -0.68 -7.92
C TRP A 4 -1.01 0.18 -8.18
N HIS A 5 -1.06 1.45 -7.78
CA HIS A 5 -0.04 2.45 -8.00
C HIS A 5 0.67 2.76 -6.69
N VAL A 6 1.94 2.37 -6.59
CA VAL A 6 2.77 2.61 -5.40
C VAL A 6 3.78 3.73 -5.70
N PRO A 7 3.83 4.81 -4.88
CA PRO A 7 4.75 5.91 -5.08
C PRO A 7 6.20 5.56 -4.68
N GLY A 8 7.11 6.51 -4.94
CA GLY A 8 8.48 6.47 -4.46
C GLY A 8 9.47 5.76 -5.38
N THR A 9 10.62 5.42 -4.79
CA THR A 9 11.73 4.74 -5.47
C THR A 9 12.24 3.57 -4.63
N ASN A 10 11.35 2.65 -4.31
CA ASN A 10 11.65 1.46 -3.52
C ASN A 10 11.22 0.17 -4.28
N PRO A 11 11.50 -1.03 -3.75
CA PRO A 11 11.19 -2.28 -4.45
C PRO A 11 9.70 -2.57 -4.75
N PHE A 12 8.79 -1.79 -4.17
CA PHE A 12 7.34 -1.87 -4.40
C PHE A 12 6.83 -0.79 -5.37
N SER A 13 7.59 0.27 -5.61
CA SER A 13 7.15 1.41 -6.42
C SER A 13 6.82 1.02 -7.86
N GLY A 14 5.86 1.74 -8.45
CA GLY A 14 5.38 1.52 -9.81
C GLY A 14 3.95 0.97 -9.87
N GLU A 15 3.59 0.45 -11.04
CA GLU A 15 2.25 -0.08 -11.29
C GLU A 15 2.23 -1.61 -11.21
N HIS A 16 1.31 -2.16 -10.41
CA HIS A 16 1.04 -3.59 -10.33
C HIS A 16 -0.29 -3.89 -11.01
N ARG A 17 -0.24 -4.53 -12.18
CA ARG A 17 -1.41 -4.81 -13.03
C ARG A 17 -1.84 -6.26 -12.88
N GLY A 18 -3.10 -6.47 -12.51
CA GLY A 18 -3.66 -7.79 -12.26
C GLY A 18 -3.58 -8.22 -10.81
N ARG A 19 -4.55 -9.05 -10.41
CA ARG A 19 -4.66 -9.57 -9.04
C ARG A 19 -3.37 -10.28 -8.61
N ASP A 20 -2.75 -11.05 -9.50
CA ASP A 20 -1.55 -11.82 -9.18
C ASP A 20 -0.35 -10.92 -8.90
N ALA A 21 -0.19 -9.83 -9.67
CA ALA A 21 0.87 -8.84 -9.42
C ALA A 21 0.65 -8.10 -8.09
N VAL A 22 -0.59 -7.70 -7.81
CA VAL A 22 -0.95 -7.04 -6.54
C VAL A 22 -0.72 -7.97 -5.34
N PHE A 23 -1.13 -9.24 -5.43
CA PHE A 23 -0.85 -10.18 -4.33
C PHE A 23 0.63 -10.54 -4.20
N ALA A 24 1.38 -10.59 -5.30
CA ALA A 24 2.84 -10.77 -5.25
C ALA A 24 3.52 -9.58 -4.55
N MET A 25 3.04 -8.36 -4.78
CA MET A 25 3.50 -7.16 -4.07
C MET A 25 3.27 -7.29 -2.55
N PHE A 26 2.06 -7.65 -2.12
CA PHE A 26 1.77 -7.87 -0.69
C PHE A 26 2.60 -9.00 -0.07
N ALA A 27 2.78 -10.11 -0.80
CA ALA A 27 3.61 -11.21 -0.32
C ALA A 27 5.07 -10.78 -0.13
N ARG A 28 5.59 -9.93 -1.02
CA ARG A 28 6.94 -9.36 -0.90
C ARG A 28 7.08 -8.46 0.32
N GLY A 29 6.05 -7.68 0.67
CA GLY A 29 6.02 -6.86 1.89
C GLY A 29 6.13 -7.70 3.16
N ALA A 30 5.36 -8.79 3.21
CA ALA A 30 5.45 -9.78 4.28
C ALA A 30 6.84 -10.45 4.34
N GLU A 31 7.42 -10.84 3.20
CA GLU A 31 8.75 -11.46 3.17
C GLU A 31 9.85 -10.51 3.67
N LEU A 32 9.90 -9.29 3.13
CA LEU A 32 10.95 -8.30 3.46
C LEU A 32 10.86 -7.81 4.91
N SER A 33 9.68 -7.81 5.51
CA SER A 33 9.46 -7.43 6.91
C SER A 33 9.52 -8.62 7.89
N GLY A 34 9.77 -9.85 7.41
CA GLY A 34 9.69 -11.04 8.26
C GLY A 34 8.29 -11.27 8.86
N GLY A 35 7.24 -10.87 8.14
CA GLY A 35 5.83 -10.99 8.52
C GLY A 35 5.38 -9.96 9.55
N THR A 36 6.17 -8.91 9.79
CA THR A 36 5.85 -7.88 10.80
C THR A 36 5.06 -6.70 10.25
N GLU A 37 5.00 -6.55 8.93
CA GLU A 37 4.19 -5.52 8.28
C GLU A 37 2.72 -5.64 8.68
N ARG A 38 2.14 -4.51 9.08
CA ARG A 38 0.71 -4.34 9.35
C ARG A 38 0.26 -3.05 8.72
N ILE A 39 -0.85 -3.12 7.99
CA ILE A 39 -1.55 -1.98 7.43
C ILE A 39 -2.90 -1.92 8.16
N GLU A 40 -3.14 -0.84 8.89
CA GLU A 40 -4.40 -0.57 9.58
C GLU A 40 -5.11 0.56 8.86
N ALA A 41 -6.30 0.29 8.30
CA ALA A 41 -7.21 1.34 7.88
C ALA A 41 -7.99 1.83 9.10
N HIS A 42 -7.76 3.07 9.55
CA HIS A 42 -8.37 3.61 10.76
C HIS A 42 -9.58 4.52 10.49
N ASP A 43 -9.79 4.94 9.24
CA ASP A 43 -11.02 5.60 8.80
C ASP A 43 -11.24 5.37 7.30
N ILE A 44 -12.50 5.34 6.85
CA ILE A 44 -12.86 5.05 5.46
C ILE A 44 -14.03 5.95 5.02
N LEU A 45 -13.84 6.65 3.91
CA LEU A 45 -14.89 7.40 3.21
C LEU A 45 -15.14 6.75 1.85
N ALA A 46 -16.36 6.32 1.57
CA ALA A 46 -16.67 5.62 0.33
C ALA A 46 -18.08 5.87 -0.19
N ASN A 47 -18.22 5.70 -1.50
CA ASN A 47 -19.49 5.57 -2.21
C ASN A 47 -19.38 4.42 -3.23
N ASP A 48 -20.33 4.34 -4.17
CA ASP A 48 -20.39 3.24 -5.15
C ASP A 48 -19.23 3.24 -6.17
N GLU A 49 -18.59 4.39 -6.38
CA GLU A 49 -17.57 4.60 -7.42
C GLU A 49 -16.16 4.81 -6.85
N HIS A 50 -16.06 5.30 -5.61
CA HIS A 50 -14.80 5.70 -5.00
C HIS A 50 -14.72 5.32 -3.52
N GLY A 51 -13.50 5.02 -3.08
CA GLY A 51 -13.16 4.84 -1.67
C GLY A 51 -11.88 5.59 -1.32
N VAL A 52 -11.77 6.05 -0.09
CA VAL A 52 -10.56 6.63 0.48
C VAL A 52 -10.38 6.02 1.86
N ALA A 53 -9.26 5.35 2.08
CA ALA A 53 -8.89 4.81 3.39
C ALA A 53 -7.75 5.63 3.98
N LEU A 54 -7.89 6.06 5.23
CA LEU A 54 -6.78 6.60 6.02
C LEU A 54 -6.07 5.43 6.68
N THR A 55 -4.79 5.27 6.40
CA THR A 55 -4.01 4.09 6.78
C THR A 55 -2.87 4.44 7.72
N ARG A 56 -2.49 3.47 8.56
CA ARG A 56 -1.24 3.45 9.30
C ARG A 56 -0.51 2.15 8.99
N THR A 57 0.72 2.26 8.51
CA THR A 57 1.57 1.13 8.18
C THR A 57 2.73 1.03 9.15
N THR A 58 2.89 -0.14 9.77
CA THR A 58 4.02 -0.44 10.66
C THR A 58 4.76 -1.67 10.19
N ALA A 59 6.09 -1.70 10.29
CA ALA A 59 6.90 -2.87 9.94
C ALA A 59 8.27 -2.83 10.61
N SER A 60 8.88 -4.00 10.83
CA SER A 60 10.25 -4.14 11.28
C SER A 60 11.12 -4.77 10.19
N ARG A 61 12.28 -4.17 9.90
CA ARG A 61 13.23 -4.71 8.90
C ARG A 61 14.66 -4.35 9.26
N GLN A 62 15.52 -5.36 9.41
CA GLN A 62 16.97 -5.16 9.66
C GLN A 62 17.27 -4.22 10.85
N GLY A 63 16.50 -4.33 11.94
CA GLY A 63 16.63 -3.47 13.12
C GLY A 63 16.04 -2.05 12.98
N ARG A 64 15.45 -1.72 11.82
CA ARG A 64 14.71 -0.48 11.60
C ARG A 64 13.21 -0.71 11.84
N GLN A 65 12.51 0.37 12.17
CA GLN A 65 11.06 0.41 12.33
C GLN A 65 10.46 1.39 11.33
N LEU A 66 9.34 0.99 10.73
CA LEU A 66 8.44 1.84 9.96
C LEU A 66 7.20 2.10 10.81
N ASP A 67 6.76 3.36 10.80
CA ASP A 67 5.48 3.82 11.33
C ASP A 67 5.09 5.03 10.48
N SER A 68 4.25 4.81 9.47
CA SER A 68 3.91 5.81 8.45
C SER A 68 2.40 5.91 8.31
N LEU A 69 1.92 7.13 8.12
CA LEU A 69 0.53 7.40 7.79
C LEU A 69 0.37 7.43 6.27
N GLY A 70 -0.78 6.97 5.80
CA GLY A 70 -1.07 6.91 4.37
C GLY A 70 -2.52 7.19 4.05
N ILE A 71 -2.76 7.37 2.76
CA ILE A 71 -4.08 7.44 2.15
C ILE A 71 -4.08 6.51 0.95
N ASP A 72 -5.05 5.61 0.90
CA ASP A 72 -5.28 4.77 -0.27
C ASP A 72 -6.54 5.26 -0.97
N VAL A 73 -6.44 5.64 -2.24
CA VAL A 73 -7.59 6.08 -3.05
C VAL A 73 -7.99 4.95 -3.99
N TYR A 74 -9.24 4.53 -3.91
CA TYR A 74 -9.80 3.40 -4.66
C TYR A 74 -10.80 3.88 -5.71
N HIS A 75 -10.70 3.34 -6.92
CA HIS A 75 -11.79 3.30 -7.89
C HIS A 75 -12.54 1.98 -7.79
N ILE A 76 -13.86 2.05 -7.80
CA ILE A 76 -14.78 0.93 -7.64
C ILE A 76 -15.74 0.90 -8.84
N SER A 77 -15.93 -0.29 -9.41
CA SER A 77 -16.91 -0.52 -10.45
C SER A 77 -17.59 -1.87 -10.24
N ASN A 78 -18.93 -1.88 -10.29
CA ASN A 78 -19.74 -3.08 -10.04
C ASN A 78 -19.38 -3.77 -8.71
N GLY A 79 -19.16 -2.98 -7.66
CA GLY A 79 -18.79 -3.45 -6.33
C GLY A 79 -17.40 -4.08 -6.23
N LYS A 80 -16.50 -3.83 -7.19
CA LYS A 80 -15.13 -4.32 -7.21
C LYS A 80 -14.13 -3.19 -7.36
N VAL A 81 -13.04 -3.25 -6.60
CA VAL A 81 -11.90 -2.35 -6.79
C VAL A 81 -11.28 -2.62 -8.16
N THR A 82 -11.08 -1.55 -8.93
CA THR A 82 -10.48 -1.59 -10.27
C THR A 82 -9.15 -0.83 -10.34
N GLU A 83 -8.91 0.11 -9.45
CA GLU A 83 -7.68 0.89 -9.41
C GLU A 83 -7.43 1.45 -8.01
N VAL A 84 -6.16 1.53 -7.60
CA VAL A 84 -5.75 2.01 -6.28
C VAL A 84 -4.50 2.87 -6.38
N TRP A 85 -4.45 3.99 -5.67
CA TRP A 85 -3.25 4.81 -5.48
C TRP A 85 -2.90 4.96 -4.02
N ASP A 86 -1.65 4.71 -3.68
CA ASP A 86 -1.12 4.94 -2.35
C ASP A 86 -0.51 6.35 -2.27
N PHE A 87 -0.78 7.03 -1.17
CA PHE A 87 -0.14 8.29 -0.79
C PHE A 87 0.45 8.11 0.60
N ILE A 88 1.71 8.49 0.75
CA ILE A 88 2.50 8.23 1.95
C ILE A 88 2.94 9.57 2.56
N ASP A 89 2.78 9.73 3.87
CA ASP A 89 3.07 10.98 4.58
C ASP A 89 4.55 11.39 4.52
N ASP A 90 5.46 10.44 4.77
CA ASP A 90 6.91 10.59 4.57
C ASP A 90 7.41 9.54 3.56
N GLN A 91 7.23 9.88 2.29
CA GLN A 91 7.68 9.04 1.17
C GLN A 91 9.17 8.68 1.26
N ARG A 92 10.01 9.64 1.67
CA ARG A 92 11.46 9.44 1.71
C ARG A 92 11.83 8.44 2.81
N ALA A 93 11.26 8.58 4.01
CA ALA A 93 11.50 7.64 5.10
C ALA A 93 11.04 6.22 4.73
N THR A 94 9.91 6.11 4.02
CA THR A 94 9.41 4.82 3.52
C THR A 94 10.33 4.22 2.46
N ASP A 95 10.83 5.02 1.53
CA ASP A 95 11.78 4.56 0.51
C ASP A 95 13.10 4.08 1.13
N GLU A 96 13.63 4.83 2.11
CA GLU A 96 14.82 4.44 2.86
C GLU A 96 14.58 3.15 3.65
N PHE A 97 13.42 2.98 4.28
CA PHE A 97 13.09 1.75 5.02
C PHE A 97 13.08 0.51 4.11
N TRP A 98 12.58 0.63 2.89
CA TRP A 98 12.43 -0.46 1.93
C TRP A 98 13.64 -0.68 0.99
N SER A 99 14.61 0.24 0.96
CA SER A 99 15.89 0.04 0.26
C SER A 99 16.65 -1.20 0.77
#